data_AF-A0A2X3EEZ6-F1
#
_entry.id   AF-A0A2X3EEZ6-F1
#
_cell.length_a   1.000
_cell.length_b   1.000
_cell.length_c   1.000
_cell.angle_alpha   90.00
_cell.angle_beta   90.00
_cell.angle_gamma   90.00
#
_symmetry.space_group_name_H-M   'P 1'
#
loop_
_entity.id
_entity.type
_entity.pdbx_description
1 polymer ?
#
loop_
_entity_poly.entity_id
_entity_poly.type
_entity_poly.pdbx_seq_one_letter_code
_entity_poly.pdbx_strand_id
1 'polypeptide(L)'
;MISVCESCEVTDIAVQSTGIAIHTDSAADPVIVDLVAIATGHLWPEEERASRQYFPSPWTGLMEARIAPCRVGILGTSLSAIDAAVAVVARHGVFHTEDDKTTHFSLHPGSEALEITLMSRHGVLPEADFYCPIPWEPLEIATPAALEAAIAEGSDALLDRIFELIVKELEYAAPDWSEAIGLRQLTPDSIADAWVCRPPHP
;
A
#
# COMPACT_ATOMS: atom_id res chain seq x y z
N MET A 1 -3.85 -10.69 31.33
CA MET A 1 -2.64 -11.54 31.32
C MET A 1 -2.65 -12.27 30.00
N ILE A 2 -1.56 -12.22 29.22
CA ILE A 2 -1.46 -12.91 27.93
C ILE A 2 -0.60 -14.16 28.14
N SER A 3 -1.05 -15.30 27.65
CA SER A 3 -0.29 -16.55 27.61
C SER A 3 0.05 -16.85 26.15
N VAL A 4 1.29 -17.21 25.88
CA VAL A 4 1.80 -17.50 24.52
C VAL A 4 2.35 -18.92 24.51
N CYS A 5 1.87 -19.74 23.58
CA CYS A 5 2.36 -21.09 23.33
C CYS A 5 3.13 -21.09 22.00
N GLU A 6 4.44 -20.90 22.07
CA GLU A 6 5.32 -20.98 20.90
C GLU A 6 5.56 -22.43 20.49
N SER A 7 5.95 -22.65 19.22
CA SER A 7 6.20 -24.00 18.66
C SER A 7 5.02 -24.97 18.85
N CYS A 8 3.80 -24.45 18.76
CA CYS A 8 2.55 -25.16 18.92
C CYS A 8 1.73 -24.93 17.64
N GLU A 9 1.86 -25.84 16.68
CA GLU A 9 1.15 -25.74 15.41
C GLU A 9 -0.31 -26.16 15.61
N VAL A 10 -1.24 -25.26 15.30
CA VAL A 10 -2.67 -25.59 15.26
C VAL A 10 -2.95 -26.37 13.97
N THR A 11 -3.33 -27.63 14.11
CA THR A 11 -3.52 -28.56 13.00
C THR A 11 -4.98 -28.66 12.54
N ASP A 12 -5.94 -28.42 13.45
CA ASP A 12 -7.37 -28.40 13.13
C ASP A 12 -8.16 -27.55 14.12
N ILE A 13 -9.32 -27.05 13.69
CA ILE A 13 -10.27 -26.30 14.52
C ILE A 13 -11.68 -26.83 14.24
N ALA A 14 -12.30 -27.43 15.27
CA ALA A 14 -13.62 -28.04 15.14
C ALA A 14 -14.63 -27.39 16.10
N VAL A 15 -15.77 -26.96 15.58
CA VAL A 15 -16.89 -26.49 16.41
C VAL A 15 -17.62 -27.70 17.02
N GLN A 16 -17.77 -27.70 18.34
CA GLN A 16 -18.43 -28.77 19.10
C GLN A 16 -19.56 -28.19 19.97
N SER A 17 -20.39 -29.06 20.53
CA SER A 17 -21.50 -28.64 21.42
C SER A 17 -21.01 -27.98 22.72
N THR A 18 -19.76 -28.20 23.11
CA THR A 18 -19.15 -27.70 24.35
C THR A 18 -18.21 -26.52 24.14
N GLY A 19 -18.07 -26.02 22.91
CA GLY A 19 -17.14 -24.96 22.54
C GLY A 19 -16.41 -25.25 21.22
N ILE A 20 -15.34 -24.51 20.97
CA ILE A 20 -14.46 -24.70 19.81
C ILE A 20 -13.24 -25.49 20.28
N ALA A 21 -13.01 -26.64 19.68
CA ALA A 21 -11.84 -27.48 19.92
C ALA A 21 -10.70 -27.08 18.99
N ILE A 22 -9.57 -26.68 19.57
CA ILE A 22 -8.32 -26.37 18.87
C ILE A 22 -7.39 -27.58 19.04
N HIS A 23 -7.10 -28.27 17.94
CA HIS A 23 -6.14 -29.36 17.91
C HIS A 23 -4.74 -28.83 17.60
N THR A 24 -3.74 -29.31 18.33
CA THR A 24 -2.35 -28.92 18.11
C THR A 24 -1.48 -30.14 17.86
N ASP A 25 -0.31 -29.93 17.28
CA ASP A 25 0.72 -30.96 17.05
C ASP A 25 1.35 -31.52 18.34
N SER A 26 1.23 -30.76 19.42
CA SER A 26 1.99 -30.91 20.66
C SER A 26 1.18 -31.56 21.78
N ALA A 27 -0.14 -31.66 21.64
CA ALA A 27 -1.02 -32.27 22.62
C ALA A 27 -2.04 -33.21 21.96
N ALA A 28 -2.29 -34.36 22.59
CA ALA A 28 -3.30 -35.32 22.11
C ALA A 28 -4.73 -34.81 22.33
N ASP A 29 -4.96 -34.09 23.43
CA ASP A 29 -6.26 -33.52 23.76
C ASP A 29 -6.36 -32.08 23.24
N PRO A 30 -7.50 -31.70 22.62
CA PRO A 30 -7.70 -30.34 22.13
C PRO A 30 -7.92 -29.34 23.26
N VAL A 31 -7.54 -28.09 23.02
CA VAL A 31 -7.90 -26.98 23.89
C VAL A 31 -9.31 -26.51 23.55
N ILE A 32 -10.21 -26.49 24.53
CA ILE A 32 -11.59 -26.03 24.35
C ILE A 32 -11.72 -24.56 24.76
N VAL A 33 -12.28 -23.75 23.87
CA VAL A 33 -12.53 -22.31 24.11
C VAL A 33 -13.89 -21.89 23.58
N ASP A 34 -14.43 -20.79 24.09
CA ASP A 34 -15.71 -20.25 23.62
C ASP A 34 -15.59 -19.46 22.31
N LEU A 35 -14.42 -18.85 22.07
CA LEU A 35 -14.15 -17.94 20.96
C LEU A 35 -12.74 -18.17 20.41
N VAL A 36 -12.61 -18.10 19.08
CA VAL A 36 -11.33 -18.18 18.37
C VAL A 36 -11.23 -17.03 17.38
N ALA A 37 -10.08 -16.34 17.39
CA ALA A 37 -9.69 -15.41 16.34
C ALA A 37 -8.55 -16.04 15.53
N ILE A 38 -8.74 -16.20 14.22
CA ILE A 38 -7.73 -16.78 13.32
C ILE A 38 -6.91 -15.64 12.73
N ALA A 39 -5.63 -15.60 13.08
CA ALA A 39 -4.68 -14.57 12.66
C ALA A 39 -3.39 -15.18 12.09
N THR A 40 -3.51 -16.28 11.33
CA THR A 40 -2.39 -17.05 10.78
C THR A 40 -1.70 -16.38 9.58
N GLY A 41 -2.22 -15.24 9.10
CA GLY A 41 -1.73 -14.56 7.91
C GLY A 41 -2.01 -15.36 6.62
N HIS A 42 -1.19 -15.13 5.60
CA HIS A 42 -1.27 -15.83 4.32
C HIS A 42 -0.23 -16.94 4.24
N LEU A 43 -0.67 -18.16 3.91
CA LEU A 43 0.21 -19.30 3.65
C LEU A 43 0.33 -19.47 2.13
N TRP A 44 1.54 -19.36 1.60
CA TRP A 44 1.83 -19.62 0.18
C TRP A 44 2.12 -21.11 0.00
N PRO A 45 1.45 -21.83 -0.92
CA PRO A 45 1.67 -23.27 -1.11
C PRO A 45 3.12 -23.58 -1.48
N GLU A 46 3.72 -24.60 -0.85
CA GLU A 46 5.09 -25.06 -1.13
C GLU A 46 5.30 -25.52 -2.59
N GLU A 47 4.22 -25.88 -3.28
CA GLU A 47 4.22 -26.34 -4.68
C GLU A 47 4.46 -25.20 -5.67
N GLU A 48 4.27 -23.93 -5.26
CA GLU A 48 4.79 -22.76 -5.99
C GLU A 48 6.25 -22.50 -5.62
N ARG A 49 7.06 -23.56 -5.58
CA ARG A 49 8.51 -23.43 -5.36
C ARG A 49 9.07 -22.52 -6.43
N ALA A 50 9.52 -21.35 -5.98
CA ALA A 50 10.21 -20.39 -6.81
C ALA A 50 11.30 -21.11 -7.60
N SER A 51 11.16 -21.15 -8.92
CA SER A 51 12.32 -21.44 -9.74
C SER A 51 13.30 -20.28 -9.55
N ARG A 52 14.59 -20.45 -9.84
CA ARG A 52 15.55 -19.32 -9.82
C ARG A 52 15.14 -18.13 -10.73
N GLN A 53 14.07 -18.29 -11.52
CA GLN A 53 13.60 -17.35 -12.53
C GLN A 53 12.15 -16.89 -12.30
N TYR A 54 11.42 -17.42 -11.32
CA TYR A 54 10.02 -17.06 -11.07
C TYR A 54 9.71 -17.10 -9.57
N PHE A 55 9.14 -16.01 -9.05
CA PHE A 55 8.76 -15.85 -7.66
C PHE A 55 7.29 -15.40 -7.59
N PRO A 56 6.36 -16.20 -7.04
CA PRO A 56 4.96 -15.81 -6.87
C PRO A 56 4.76 -14.59 -5.97
N SER A 57 5.62 -14.42 -4.95
CA SER A 57 5.63 -13.23 -4.10
C SER A 57 7.06 -12.88 -3.65
N PRO A 58 7.31 -11.65 -3.14
CA PRO A 58 8.61 -11.29 -2.57
C PRO A 58 9.06 -12.26 -1.46
N TRP A 59 8.09 -12.76 -0.70
CA TRP A 59 8.31 -13.57 0.50
C TRP A 59 8.56 -15.05 0.20
N THR A 60 8.37 -15.50 -1.05
CA THR A 60 8.68 -16.88 -1.47
C THR A 60 10.15 -17.03 -1.90
N GLY A 61 11.07 -16.36 -1.19
CA GLY A 61 12.52 -16.47 -1.39
C GLY A 61 13.17 -15.40 -2.28
N LEU A 62 12.41 -14.46 -2.86
CA LEU A 62 12.98 -13.36 -3.66
C LEU A 62 13.86 -12.46 -2.77
N MET A 63 13.43 -12.19 -1.54
CA MET A 63 14.19 -11.36 -0.58
C MET A 63 15.61 -11.86 -0.33
N GLU A 64 15.85 -13.16 -0.52
CA GLU A 64 17.15 -13.81 -0.34
C GLU A 64 17.87 -14.07 -1.67
N ALA A 65 17.12 -14.24 -2.77
CA ALA A 65 17.64 -14.60 -4.09
C ALA A 65 18.60 -13.56 -4.69
N ARG A 66 19.75 -14.02 -5.19
CA ARG A 66 20.66 -13.17 -5.97
C ARG A 66 20.22 -13.15 -7.43
N ILE A 67 19.57 -12.08 -7.81
CA ILE A 67 19.23 -11.80 -9.21
C ILE A 67 20.45 -11.15 -9.87
N ALA A 68 20.85 -11.68 -11.02
CA ALA A 68 21.89 -11.05 -11.83
C ALA A 68 21.34 -9.75 -12.44
N PRO A 69 22.19 -8.76 -12.78
CA PRO A 69 21.73 -7.57 -13.48
C PRO A 69 21.20 -7.98 -14.86
N CYS A 70 19.89 -8.12 -14.97
CA CYS A 70 19.19 -8.59 -16.15
C CYS A 70 17.81 -7.95 -16.25
N ARG A 71 17.03 -8.35 -17.26
CA ARG A 71 15.66 -7.90 -17.45
C ARG A 71 14.73 -8.68 -16.53
N VAL A 72 14.04 -7.97 -15.64
CA VAL A 72 13.12 -8.53 -14.65
C VAL A 72 11.72 -7.98 -14.91
N GLY A 73 10.76 -8.87 -15.12
CA GLY A 73 9.33 -8.53 -15.17
C GLY A 73 8.67 -8.77 -13.82
N ILE A 74 7.94 -7.78 -13.32
CA ILE A 74 7.16 -7.89 -12.08
C ILE A 74 5.69 -7.69 -12.44
N LEU A 75 4.87 -8.73 -12.25
CA LEU A 75 3.45 -8.69 -12.54
C LEU A 75 2.66 -8.39 -11.25
N GLY A 76 2.06 -7.21 -11.15
CA GLY A 76 1.26 -6.81 -10.01
C GLY A 76 1.11 -5.30 -9.86
N THR A 77 0.04 -4.88 -9.17
CA THR A 77 -0.30 -3.46 -8.91
C THR A 77 -0.53 -3.20 -7.42
N SER A 78 0.02 -4.05 -6.56
CA SER A 78 -0.01 -3.88 -5.10
C SER A 78 1.34 -3.41 -4.60
N LEU A 79 1.40 -3.03 -3.32
CA LEU A 79 2.65 -2.76 -2.61
C LEU A 79 3.66 -3.91 -2.73
N SER A 80 3.20 -5.16 -2.80
CA SER A 80 4.10 -6.31 -3.00
C SER A 80 4.88 -6.26 -4.31
N ALA A 81 4.36 -5.62 -5.35
CA ALA A 81 5.11 -5.39 -6.60
C ALA A 81 6.21 -4.33 -6.40
N ILE A 82 5.96 -3.32 -5.56
CA ILE A 82 6.98 -2.34 -5.13
C ILE A 82 8.03 -3.05 -4.28
N ASP A 83 7.63 -3.86 -3.30
CA ASP A 83 8.55 -4.64 -2.46
C ASP A 83 9.45 -5.56 -3.30
N ALA A 84 8.89 -6.23 -4.31
CA ALA A 84 9.66 -7.04 -5.25
C ALA A 84 10.70 -6.21 -6.01
N ALA A 85 10.31 -5.03 -6.50
CA ALA A 85 11.21 -4.13 -7.22
C ALA A 85 12.33 -3.64 -6.30
N VAL A 86 11.99 -3.17 -5.10
CA VAL A 86 12.95 -2.70 -4.09
C VAL A 86 13.91 -3.83 -3.68
N ALA A 87 13.41 -5.06 -3.49
CA ALA A 87 14.24 -6.21 -3.14
C ALA A 87 15.32 -6.51 -4.20
N VAL A 88 14.98 -6.35 -5.48
CA VAL A 88 15.94 -6.50 -6.60
C VAL A 88 16.89 -5.31 -6.62
N VAL A 89 16.35 -4.07 -6.65
CA VAL A 89 17.14 -2.83 -6.81
C VAL A 89 18.13 -2.61 -5.68
N ALA A 90 17.75 -2.90 -4.43
CA ALA A 90 18.60 -2.69 -3.24
C ALA A 90 19.92 -3.49 -3.28
N ARG A 91 20.04 -4.49 -4.16
CA ARG A 91 21.28 -5.26 -4.37
C ARG A 91 22.17 -4.67 -5.48
N HIS A 92 21.59 -3.85 -6.34
CA HIS A 92 22.21 -3.29 -7.54
C HIS A 92 22.55 -1.80 -7.42
N GLY A 93 22.23 -1.17 -6.30
CA GLY A 93 22.60 0.21 -6.05
C GLY A 93 22.16 0.69 -4.68
N VAL A 94 22.23 2.00 -4.51
CA VAL A 94 21.93 2.69 -3.25
C VAL A 94 21.02 3.87 -3.53
N PHE A 95 19.98 4.01 -2.70
CA PHE A 95 19.17 5.22 -2.64
C PHE A 95 19.83 6.21 -1.68
N HIS A 96 19.97 7.44 -2.13
CA HIS A 96 20.47 8.56 -1.34
C HIS A 96 19.33 9.56 -1.19
N THR A 97 19.11 10.01 0.05
CA THR A 97 18.13 11.04 0.35
C THR A 97 18.88 12.28 0.82
N GLU A 98 18.70 13.37 0.11
CA GLU A 98 19.29 14.68 0.41
C GLU A 98 18.50 15.38 1.54
N ASP A 99 19.06 16.46 2.09
CA ASP A 99 18.46 17.24 3.19
C ASP A 99 17.08 17.82 2.83
N ASP A 100 16.81 18.07 1.55
CA ASP A 100 15.54 18.56 1.02
C ASP A 100 14.51 17.43 0.76
N LYS A 101 14.83 16.19 1.17
CA LYS A 101 14.07 14.96 0.92
C LYS A 101 14.07 14.48 -0.54
N THR A 102 14.81 15.12 -1.43
CA THR A 102 15.01 14.62 -2.78
C THR A 102 15.75 13.28 -2.71
N THR A 103 15.23 12.27 -3.40
CA THR A 103 15.82 10.94 -3.44
C THR A 103 16.40 10.64 -4.81
N HIS A 104 17.66 10.21 -4.86
CA HIS A 104 18.32 9.78 -6.08
C HIS A 104 18.91 8.37 -5.92
N PHE A 105 19.04 7.65 -7.03
CA PHE A 105 19.52 6.26 -7.02
C PHE A 105 20.84 6.13 -7.79
N SER A 106 21.85 5.53 -7.15
CA SER A 106 23.14 5.25 -7.77
C SER A 106 23.34 3.74 -7.98
N LEU A 107 23.58 3.31 -9.23
CA LEU A 107 23.88 1.92 -9.55
C LEU A 107 25.29 1.52 -9.08
N HIS A 108 25.42 0.29 -8.58
CA HIS A 108 26.70 -0.36 -8.36
C HIS A 108 27.37 -0.68 -9.70
N PRO A 109 28.72 -0.60 -9.79
CA PRO A 109 29.45 -1.05 -10.97
C PRO A 109 29.09 -2.49 -11.36
N GLY A 110 28.87 -2.74 -12.65
CA GLY A 110 28.49 -4.05 -13.17
C GLY A 110 26.98 -4.33 -13.13
N SER A 111 26.15 -3.39 -12.67
CA SER A 111 24.68 -3.53 -12.64
C SER A 111 23.96 -2.86 -13.82
N GLU A 112 24.69 -2.43 -14.86
CA GLU A 112 24.17 -1.62 -15.97
C GLU A 112 23.15 -2.36 -16.84
N ALA A 113 23.14 -3.70 -16.78
CA ALA A 113 22.19 -4.54 -17.51
C ALA A 113 20.87 -4.77 -16.77
N LEU A 114 20.70 -4.22 -15.55
CA LEU A 114 19.45 -4.33 -14.81
C LEU A 114 18.36 -3.46 -15.45
N GLU A 115 17.25 -4.10 -15.82
CA GLU A 115 16.04 -3.42 -16.31
C GLU A 115 14.84 -4.04 -15.59
N ILE A 116 14.08 -3.23 -14.84
CA ILE A 116 12.86 -3.71 -14.17
C ILE A 116 11.66 -3.13 -14.89
N THR A 117 10.75 -4.02 -15.32
CA THR A 117 9.47 -3.64 -15.92
C THR A 117 8.33 -4.06 -14.99
N LEU A 118 7.61 -3.06 -14.45
CA LEU A 118 6.34 -3.29 -13.79
C LEU A 118 5.26 -3.56 -14.84
N MET A 119 4.51 -4.63 -14.67
CA MET A 119 3.48 -5.10 -15.59
C MET A 119 2.15 -5.23 -14.86
N SER A 120 1.07 -4.84 -15.53
CA SER A 120 -0.28 -5.12 -15.06
C SER A 120 -1.24 -5.42 -16.20
N ARG A 121 -2.32 -6.14 -15.90
CA ARG A 121 -3.32 -6.55 -16.89
C ARG A 121 -4.10 -5.36 -17.49
N HIS A 122 -4.12 -4.23 -16.80
CA HIS A 122 -4.93 -3.06 -17.18
C HIS A 122 -4.11 -1.75 -17.30
N GLY A 123 -2.77 -1.83 -17.28
CA GLY A 123 -1.91 -0.63 -17.32
C GLY A 123 -1.92 0.20 -16.03
N VAL A 124 -2.56 -0.29 -14.97
CA VAL A 124 -2.52 0.30 -13.63
C VAL A 124 -1.15 0.06 -13.02
N LEU A 125 -0.59 1.06 -12.35
CA LEU A 125 0.64 0.95 -11.57
C LEU A 125 0.30 0.73 -10.09
N PRO A 126 1.21 0.14 -9.28
CA PRO A 126 1.03 0.11 -7.83
C PRO A 126 0.74 1.51 -7.29
N GLU A 127 -0.33 1.64 -6.52
CA GLU A 127 -0.61 2.87 -5.80
C GLU A 127 0.51 3.07 -4.77
N ALA A 128 1.27 4.15 -4.91
CA ALA A 128 2.23 4.53 -3.90
C ALA A 128 1.41 5.10 -2.73
N ASP A 129 1.38 4.41 -1.59
CA ASP A 129 0.81 4.97 -0.37
C ASP A 129 1.43 6.35 -0.14
N PHE A 130 0.59 7.38 -0.08
CA PHE A 130 1.05 8.74 0.14
C PHE A 130 1.72 8.82 1.52
N TYR A 131 2.98 9.23 1.55
CA TYR A 131 3.62 9.57 2.82
C TYR A 131 2.90 10.79 3.41
N CYS A 132 2.32 10.62 4.59
CA CYS A 132 1.81 11.72 5.39
C CYS A 132 2.28 11.56 6.84
N PRO A 133 2.77 12.63 7.50
CA PRO A 133 3.09 12.57 8.92
C PRO A 133 1.84 12.19 9.73
N ILE A 134 2.01 11.27 10.68
CA ILE A 134 0.99 10.91 11.66
C ILE A 134 1.35 11.60 12.99
N PRO A 135 0.43 12.35 13.63
CA PRO A 135 -0.97 12.55 13.23
C PRO A 135 -1.12 13.46 12.01
N TRP A 136 -2.21 13.26 11.26
CA TRP A 136 -2.58 14.11 10.12
C TRP A 136 -2.51 15.59 10.51
N GLU A 137 -1.88 16.39 9.65
CA GLU A 137 -1.93 17.84 9.80
C GLU A 137 -3.40 18.29 9.71
N PRO A 138 -3.88 19.10 10.67
CA PRO A 138 -5.25 19.61 10.62
C PRO A 138 -5.46 20.47 9.38
N LEU A 139 -6.67 20.39 8.80
CA LEU A 139 -7.10 21.29 7.74
C LEU A 139 -7.26 22.71 8.29
N GLU A 140 -6.85 23.73 7.51
CA GLU A 140 -6.89 25.13 7.93
C GLU A 140 -8.18 25.85 7.49
N ILE A 141 -8.78 25.40 6.38
CA ILE A 141 -9.93 26.03 5.72
C ILE A 141 -11.14 25.10 5.73
N ALA A 142 -10.99 23.88 5.21
CA ALA A 142 -12.03 22.85 5.20
C ALA A 142 -12.19 22.15 6.56
N THR A 143 -12.17 22.95 7.63
CA THR A 143 -12.27 22.50 9.02
C THR A 143 -13.63 21.83 9.31
N PRO A 144 -13.73 20.97 10.35
CA PRO A 144 -15.03 20.44 10.78
C PRO A 144 -16.09 21.52 11.01
N ALA A 145 -15.70 22.66 11.59
CA ALA A 145 -16.62 23.78 11.83
C ALA A 145 -17.13 24.42 10.52
N ALA A 146 -16.26 24.54 9.50
CA ALA A 146 -16.64 25.07 8.19
C ALA A 146 -17.60 24.11 7.45
N LEU A 147 -17.37 22.80 7.55
CA LEU A 147 -18.26 21.79 6.98
C LEU A 147 -19.63 21.81 7.67
N GLU A 148 -19.66 21.86 9.00
CA GLU A 148 -20.91 21.96 9.77
C GLU A 148 -21.70 23.24 9.45
N ALA A 149 -21.02 24.36 9.26
CA ALA A 149 -21.65 25.60 8.82
C ALA A 149 -22.29 25.46 7.43
N ALA A 150 -21.58 24.86 6.47
CA ALA A 150 -22.11 24.63 5.13
C ALA A 150 -23.31 23.67 5.13
N ILE A 151 -23.32 22.67 6.01
CA ILE A 151 -24.45 21.74 6.21
C ILE A 151 -25.66 22.48 6.82
N ALA A 152 -25.42 23.35 7.79
CA ALA A 152 -26.48 24.11 8.47
C ALA A 152 -27.23 25.07 7.52
N GLU A 153 -26.60 25.51 6.43
CA GLU A 153 -27.23 26.33 5.38
C GLU A 153 -28.26 25.55 4.51
N GLY A 154 -28.30 24.22 4.62
CA GLY A 154 -29.30 23.36 3.95
C GLY A 154 -28.74 22.57 2.77
N SER A 155 -29.54 21.66 2.21
CA SER A 155 -29.10 20.70 1.19
C SER A 155 -28.91 21.29 -0.21
N ASP A 156 -29.59 22.40 -0.50
CA ASP A 156 -29.52 23.05 -1.82
C ASP A 156 -28.09 23.53 -2.08
N ALA A 157 -27.47 23.07 -3.18
CA ALA A 157 -26.08 23.37 -3.55
C ALA A 157 -25.02 23.01 -2.48
N LEU A 158 -25.34 22.10 -1.55
CA LEU A 158 -24.42 21.71 -0.48
C LEU A 158 -23.11 21.14 -1.05
N LEU A 159 -23.21 20.25 -2.04
CA LEU A 159 -22.03 19.63 -2.66
C LEU A 159 -21.08 20.68 -3.24
N ASP A 160 -21.61 21.72 -3.89
CA ASP A 160 -20.81 22.81 -4.46
C ASP A 160 -20.11 23.62 -3.36
N ARG A 161 -20.80 23.93 -2.26
CA ARG A 161 -20.20 24.65 -1.12
C ARG A 161 -19.09 23.84 -0.44
N ILE A 162 -19.30 22.54 -0.25
CA ILE A 162 -18.26 21.66 0.29
C ILE A 162 -17.07 21.57 -0.67
N PHE A 163 -17.34 21.45 -1.97
CA PHE A 163 -16.31 21.42 -2.98
C PHE A 163 -15.49 22.72 -3.02
N GLU A 164 -16.12 23.88 -2.88
CA GLU A 164 -15.41 25.16 -2.75
C GLU A 164 -14.48 25.21 -1.53
N LEU A 165 -14.88 24.62 -0.40
CA LEU A 165 -14.01 24.51 0.78
C LEU A 165 -12.79 23.64 0.49
N ILE A 166 -12.99 22.50 -0.19
CA ILE A 166 -11.91 21.59 -0.60
C ILE A 166 -10.96 22.29 -1.59
N VAL A 167 -11.49 23.02 -2.58
CA VAL A 167 -10.68 23.79 -3.53
C VAL A 167 -9.81 24.81 -2.79
N LYS A 168 -10.40 25.58 -1.85
CA LYS A 168 -9.65 26.57 -1.06
C LYS A 168 -8.55 25.92 -0.21
N GLU A 169 -8.83 24.78 0.42
CA GLU A 169 -7.84 24.02 1.18
C GLU A 169 -6.68 23.55 0.31
N LEU A 170 -6.97 22.96 -0.85
CA LEU A 170 -5.94 22.47 -1.77
C LEU A 170 -5.10 23.59 -2.36
N GLU A 171 -5.69 24.75 -2.64
CA GLU A 171 -4.94 25.94 -3.08
C GLU A 171 -4.03 26.50 -2.00
N TYR A 172 -4.44 26.39 -0.73
CA TYR A 172 -3.62 26.78 0.41
C TYR A 172 -2.46 25.81 0.63
N ALA A 173 -2.73 24.50 0.58
CA ALA A 173 -1.73 23.47 0.85
C ALA A 173 -0.78 23.19 -0.33
N ALA A 174 -1.27 23.32 -1.57
CA ALA A 174 -0.55 22.95 -2.80
C ALA A 174 -0.87 23.93 -3.95
N PRO A 175 -0.40 25.20 -3.88
CA PRO A 175 -0.73 26.23 -4.86
C PRO A 175 -0.25 25.88 -6.27
N ASP A 176 0.99 25.40 -6.41
CA ASP A 176 1.58 25.07 -7.72
C ASP A 176 0.83 23.94 -8.42
N TRP A 177 0.44 22.90 -7.66
CA TRP A 177 -0.34 21.79 -8.17
C TRP A 177 -1.75 22.25 -8.58
N SER A 178 -2.39 23.07 -7.74
CA SER A 178 -3.74 23.58 -7.97
C SER A 178 -3.81 24.47 -9.21
N GLU A 179 -2.80 25.33 -9.42
CA GLU A 179 -2.65 26.11 -10.65
C GLU A 179 -2.43 25.18 -11.85
N ALA A 180 -1.52 24.22 -11.72
CA ALA A 180 -1.17 23.32 -12.81
C ALA A 180 -2.40 22.57 -13.34
N ILE A 181 -3.30 22.08 -12.48
CA ILE A 181 -4.48 21.32 -12.88
C ILE A 181 -5.71 22.20 -13.21
N GLY A 182 -5.62 23.51 -13.04
CA GLY A 182 -6.76 24.42 -13.22
C GLY A 182 -7.88 24.16 -12.22
N LEU A 183 -7.54 23.90 -10.95
CA LEU A 183 -8.47 23.40 -9.93
C LEU A 183 -9.73 24.28 -9.79
N ARG A 184 -9.59 25.62 -9.89
CA ARG A 184 -10.71 26.57 -9.79
C ARG A 184 -11.76 26.42 -10.90
N GLN A 185 -11.42 25.80 -12.02
CA GLN A 185 -12.35 25.59 -13.14
C GLN A 185 -13.08 24.25 -13.05
N LEU A 186 -12.73 23.41 -12.08
CA LEU A 186 -13.32 22.09 -11.91
C LEU A 186 -14.60 22.16 -11.07
N THR A 187 -15.41 21.13 -11.21
CA THR A 187 -16.62 20.88 -10.43
C THR A 187 -16.49 19.54 -9.70
N PRO A 188 -17.41 19.22 -8.75
CA PRO A 188 -17.45 17.91 -8.12
C PRO A 188 -17.47 16.75 -9.14
N ASP A 189 -18.10 16.97 -10.30
CA ASP A 189 -18.22 15.96 -11.35
C ASP A 189 -16.99 15.86 -12.27
N SER A 190 -16.21 16.93 -12.41
CA SER A 190 -15.09 16.99 -13.38
C SER A 190 -13.71 16.78 -12.75
N ILE A 191 -13.59 16.82 -11.42
CA ILE A 191 -12.29 16.74 -10.75
C ILE A 191 -11.59 15.39 -10.96
N ALA A 192 -12.35 14.30 -11.01
CA ALA A 192 -11.79 12.95 -11.17
C ALA A 192 -11.03 12.81 -12.50
N ASP A 193 -11.57 13.33 -13.59
CA ASP A 193 -10.93 13.28 -14.90
C ASP A 193 -9.63 14.08 -14.93
N ALA A 194 -9.62 15.27 -14.30
CA ALA A 194 -8.43 16.12 -14.20
C ALA A 194 -7.34 15.49 -13.32
N TRP A 195 -7.72 14.75 -12.28
CA TRP A 195 -6.81 14.07 -11.37
C TRP A 195 -6.16 12.83 -12.00
N VAL A 196 -6.93 12.04 -12.75
CA VAL A 196 -6.48 10.74 -13.30
C VAL A 196 -5.74 10.89 -14.65
N CYS A 197 -6.08 11.90 -15.46
CA CYS A 197 -5.54 11.99 -16.83
C CYS A 197 -4.15 12.62 -16.94
N ARG A 198 -3.48 12.94 -15.82
CA ARG A 198 -2.17 13.60 -15.89
C ARG A 198 -1.02 12.63 -15.55
N PRO A 199 -0.03 12.45 -16.43
CA PRO A 199 1.19 11.73 -16.07
C PRO A 199 1.93 12.49 -14.96
N PRO A 200 2.60 11.79 -14.02
CA PRO A 200 3.47 12.44 -13.07
C PRO A 200 4.51 13.27 -13.84
N HIS A 201 4.73 14.51 -13.42
CA HIS A 201 5.77 15.36 -14.02
C HIS A 201 7.13 14.65 -13.89
N PRO A 202 8.02 14.79 -14.91
CA PRO A 202 9.33 14.14 -14.95
C PRO A 202 10.26 14.60 -13.81
#